data_AF-A0A971PWR0-F1
#
_entry.id   AF-A0A971PWR0-F1
#
_cell.length_a   1.000
_cell.length_b   1.000
_cell.length_c   1.000
_cell.angle_alpha   90.00
_cell.angle_beta   90.00
_cell.angle_gamma   90.00
#
_symmetry.space_group_name_H-M   'P 1'
#
loop_
_entity.id
_entity.type
_entity.pdbx_description
1 polymer ?
#
loop_
_entity_poly.entity_id
_entity_poly.type
_entity_poly.pdbx_seq_one_letter_code
_entity_poly.pdbx_strand_id
1 'polypeptide(L)'
;MRKKIYLVIILVAFYTAVMINYPSPLIKSLGYEQGLNLYAYMFSTHSSYNFISNPGLRKLDNHEEIVRAVTPEESGNFASILDKHLAGGSSCIIECSELDTWHSSPAGFQYLKEMRPQTYRAIIFDGGHHLPSLGLSPDIIIIPRLAGYAVHSYTLDGVKIATIEKIARECGIPSVIVTVPRMALVKNEIAMENITSRILNSCLRQEIKEDFKPMARPRISKYNDFFFAYIDHTYSKNPDLFSKRLEELGVKGVRKIYLAFNFKYSSKQEADNYCEQLEEKLKLPVECVNQPVKVMNVFWGGR
;
A
#
# COMPACT_ATOMS: atom_id res chain seq x y z
N MET A 1 -5.16 -34.65 28.43
CA MET A 1 -4.94 -33.24 28.07
C MET A 1 -4.43 -33.04 26.65
N ARG A 2 -3.32 -33.66 26.23
CA ARG A 2 -2.78 -33.59 24.85
C ARG A 2 -3.78 -33.96 23.75
N LYS A 3 -4.57 -35.04 23.91
CA LYS A 3 -5.60 -35.46 22.94
C LYS A 3 -6.69 -34.39 22.70
N LYS A 4 -7.08 -33.64 23.74
CA LYS A 4 -8.06 -32.54 23.62
C LYS A 4 -7.46 -31.35 22.85
N ILE A 5 -6.18 -31.05 23.09
CA ILE A 5 -5.46 -30.00 22.35
C ILE A 5 -5.32 -30.37 20.88
N TYR A 6 -4.95 -31.61 20.56
CA TYR A 6 -4.89 -32.06 19.15
C TYR A 6 -6.25 -32.03 18.48
N LEU A 7 -7.32 -32.42 19.18
CA LEU A 7 -8.68 -32.32 18.65
C LEU A 7 -9.05 -30.87 18.32
N VAL A 8 -8.72 -29.91 19.20
CA VAL A 8 -8.94 -28.48 18.95
C VAL A 8 -8.14 -28.02 17.74
N ILE A 9 -6.86 -28.39 17.62
CA ILE A 9 -6.02 -28.03 16.45
C ILE A 9 -6.62 -28.61 15.17
N ILE A 10 -7.06 -29.87 15.17
CA ILE A 10 -7.68 -30.54 14.02
C ILE A 10 -8.98 -29.84 13.63
N LEU A 11 -9.84 -29.51 14.61
CA LEU A 11 -11.10 -28.81 14.35
C LEU A 11 -10.86 -27.41 13.80
N VAL A 12 -9.87 -26.67 14.31
CA VAL A 12 -9.47 -25.36 13.80
C VAL A 12 -8.93 -25.49 12.37
N ALA A 13 -8.06 -26.47 12.10
CA ALA A 13 -7.51 -26.71 10.77
C ALA A 13 -8.60 -27.11 9.77
N PHE A 14 -9.52 -27.99 10.17
CA PHE A 14 -10.66 -28.43 9.36
C PHE A 14 -11.60 -27.26 9.07
N TYR A 15 -11.96 -26.48 10.09
CA TYR A 15 -12.78 -25.28 9.92
C TYR A 15 -12.12 -24.29 8.97
N THR A 16 -10.82 -24.02 9.15
CA THR A 16 -10.05 -23.14 8.27
C THR A 16 -10.01 -23.66 6.83
N ALA A 17 -9.84 -24.97 6.63
CA ALA A 17 -9.82 -25.58 5.30
C ALA A 17 -11.20 -25.52 4.61
N VAL A 18 -12.29 -25.75 5.34
CA VAL A 18 -13.66 -25.58 4.83
C VAL A 18 -13.90 -24.13 4.43
N MET A 19 -13.46 -23.16 5.25
CA MET A 19 -13.62 -21.73 4.96
C MET A 19 -12.84 -21.27 3.72
N ILE A 20 -11.64 -21.81 3.50
CA ILE A 20 -10.81 -21.48 2.31
C ILE A 20 -11.43 -22.05 1.03
N ASN A 21 -11.98 -23.27 1.09
CA ASN A 21 -12.45 -23.99 -0.11
C ASN A 21 -13.95 -23.79 -0.41
N TYR A 22 -14.76 -23.48 0.60
CA TYR A 22 -16.21 -23.34 0.50
C TYR A 22 -16.70 -22.10 1.28
N PRO A 23 -16.40 -20.89 0.80
CA PRO A 23 -16.76 -19.66 1.49
C PRO A 23 -18.29 -19.45 1.45
N SER A 24 -18.99 -19.88 2.49
CA SER A 24 -20.39 -19.52 2.73
C SER A 24 -20.47 -18.26 3.60
N PRO A 25 -21.24 -17.23 3.20
CA PRO A 25 -21.43 -16.01 4.01
C PRO A 25 -21.95 -16.30 5.43
N LEU A 26 -22.79 -17.34 5.56
CA LEU A 26 -23.38 -17.77 6.82
C LEU A 26 -22.35 -18.43 7.77
N ILE A 27 -21.36 -19.14 7.22
CA ILE A 27 -20.30 -19.78 8.01
C ILE A 27 -19.18 -18.79 8.35
N LYS A 28 -18.95 -17.78 7.47
CA LYS A 28 -18.06 -16.63 7.77
C LYS A 28 -18.52 -15.87 9.02
N SER A 29 -19.81 -15.58 9.13
CA SER A 29 -20.36 -14.79 10.25
C SER A 29 -20.49 -15.58 11.56
N LEU A 30 -20.55 -16.92 11.52
CA LEU A 30 -20.80 -17.80 12.68
C LEU A 30 -19.53 -18.28 13.43
N GLY A 31 -18.37 -17.64 13.24
CA GLY A 31 -17.18 -17.96 14.05
C GLY A 31 -15.86 -17.49 13.45
N TYR A 32 -15.78 -17.41 12.12
CA TYR A 32 -14.57 -17.07 11.41
C TYR A 32 -14.19 -15.61 11.64
N GLU A 33 -15.14 -14.68 11.49
CA GLU A 33 -14.89 -13.26 11.77
C GLU A 33 -14.51 -13.02 13.24
N GLN A 34 -15.15 -13.69 14.20
CA GLN A 34 -14.81 -13.57 15.61
C GLN A 34 -13.40 -14.10 15.90
N GLY A 35 -13.04 -15.25 15.32
CA GLY A 35 -11.70 -15.83 15.43
C GLY A 35 -10.62 -14.97 14.77
N LEU A 36 -10.92 -14.44 13.58
CA LEU A 36 -10.05 -13.53 12.84
C LEU A 36 -9.86 -12.21 13.58
N ASN A 37 -10.93 -11.65 14.16
CA ASN A 37 -10.89 -10.43 14.97
C ASN A 37 -10.11 -10.64 16.26
N LEU A 38 -10.28 -11.78 16.94
CA LEU A 38 -9.49 -12.12 18.12
C LEU A 38 -8.01 -12.29 17.77
N TYR A 39 -7.71 -12.99 16.67
CA TYR A 39 -6.35 -13.10 16.14
C TYR A 39 -5.76 -11.72 15.81
N ALA A 40 -6.50 -10.91 15.05
CA ALA A 40 -6.13 -9.57 14.66
C ALA A 40 -5.83 -8.71 15.89
N TYR A 41 -6.69 -8.71 16.89
CA TYR A 41 -6.49 -7.97 18.13
C TYR A 41 -5.22 -8.43 18.88
N MET A 42 -5.07 -9.75 19.11
CA MET A 42 -3.92 -10.29 19.86
C MET A 42 -2.59 -9.98 19.17
N PHE A 43 -2.51 -10.17 17.85
CA PHE A 43 -1.28 -9.98 17.11
C PHE A 43 -0.98 -8.50 16.84
N SER A 44 -1.98 -7.68 16.50
CA SER A 44 -1.77 -6.25 16.23
C SER A 44 -1.34 -5.44 17.46
N THR A 45 -1.74 -5.85 18.66
CA THR A 45 -1.36 -5.20 19.92
C THR A 45 0.08 -5.50 20.34
N HIS A 46 0.57 -6.71 20.07
CA HIS A 46 1.89 -7.17 20.55
C HIS A 46 2.98 -7.20 19.47
N SER A 47 2.61 -7.15 18.19
CA SER A 47 3.60 -7.23 17.12
C SER A 47 4.53 -6.02 17.12
N SER A 48 5.81 -6.26 16.89
CA SER A 48 6.77 -5.19 16.67
C SER A 48 6.54 -4.52 15.31
N TYR A 49 6.93 -3.26 15.23
CA TYR A 49 7.13 -2.54 13.98
C TYR A 49 8.53 -1.93 13.99
N ASN A 50 9.12 -1.74 12.81
CA ASN A 50 10.43 -1.10 12.68
C ASN A 50 10.35 0.04 11.67
N PHE A 51 10.87 1.20 12.05
CA PHE A 51 11.00 2.35 11.15
C PHE A 51 12.09 2.11 10.11
N ILE A 52 11.74 2.34 8.85
CA ILE A 52 12.67 2.47 7.73
C ILE A 52 13.03 3.94 7.56
N SER A 53 12.02 4.81 7.64
CA SER A 53 12.15 6.27 7.58
C SER A 53 11.14 6.89 8.53
N ASN A 54 11.55 7.90 9.30
CA ASN A 54 10.65 8.64 10.17
C ASN A 54 11.02 10.14 10.13
N PRO A 55 10.55 10.88 9.12
CA PRO A 55 10.75 12.32 9.06
C PRO A 55 9.89 13.08 10.09
N GLY A 56 9.01 12.40 10.84
CA GLY A 56 7.96 12.99 11.65
C GLY A 56 6.65 13.15 10.88
N LEU A 57 5.56 13.37 11.61
CA LEU A 57 4.25 13.67 11.05
C LEU A 57 4.02 15.18 11.05
N ARG A 58 3.30 15.69 10.05
CA ARG A 58 2.79 17.07 10.09
C ARG A 58 1.84 17.24 11.26
N LYS A 59 1.73 18.44 11.81
CA LYS A 59 0.74 18.74 12.82
C LYS A 59 -0.66 18.86 12.19
N LEU A 60 -1.66 18.30 12.87
CA LEU A 60 -3.08 18.53 12.60
C LEU A 60 -3.65 19.42 13.70
N ASP A 61 -4.65 20.22 13.39
CA ASP A 61 -5.35 21.06 14.37
C ASP A 61 -6.28 20.24 15.28
N ASN A 62 -6.70 19.05 14.82
CA ASN A 62 -7.60 18.16 15.55
C ASN A 62 -6.85 17.08 16.34
N HIS A 63 -7.28 16.86 17.59
CA HIS A 63 -6.55 16.06 18.59
C HIS A 63 -7.14 14.67 18.86
N GLU A 64 -8.26 14.28 18.24
CA GLU A 64 -8.84 12.95 18.47
C GLU A 64 -8.09 11.88 17.66
N GLU A 65 -7.45 10.92 18.34
CA GLU A 65 -6.68 9.83 17.72
C GLU A 65 -7.58 8.69 17.20
N ILE A 66 -8.60 9.04 16.40
CA ILE A 66 -9.49 8.08 15.76
C ILE A 66 -8.86 7.63 14.43
N VAL A 67 -8.52 6.34 14.35
CA VAL A 67 -8.04 5.70 13.14
C VAL A 67 -9.17 4.89 12.51
N ARG A 68 -9.35 5.00 11.18
CA ARG A 68 -10.33 4.23 10.41
C ARG A 68 -9.70 3.60 9.19
N ALA A 69 -10.11 2.37 8.86
CA ALA A 69 -9.70 1.71 7.62
C ALA A 69 -10.83 1.70 6.60
N VAL A 70 -10.49 1.99 5.33
CA VAL A 70 -11.37 1.80 4.18
C VAL A 70 -11.02 0.48 3.51
N THR A 71 -11.97 -0.46 3.46
CA THR A 71 -11.76 -1.78 2.84
C THR A 71 -12.34 -1.85 1.42
N PRO A 72 -11.80 -2.71 0.53
CA PRO A 72 -12.26 -2.81 -0.86
C PRO A 72 -13.74 -3.20 -1.02
N GLU A 73 -14.34 -3.86 -0.02
CA GLU A 73 -15.73 -4.32 -0.07
C GLU A 73 -16.74 -3.16 -0.02
N GLU A 74 -16.30 -1.96 0.38
CA GLU A 74 -17.13 -0.75 0.42
C GLU A 74 -17.21 -0.03 -0.95
N SER A 75 -16.77 -0.67 -2.04
CA SER A 75 -16.62 -0.08 -3.37
C SER A 75 -17.93 0.49 -3.92
N GLY A 76 -18.03 1.82 -3.99
CA GLY A 76 -19.09 2.48 -4.76
C GLY A 76 -19.02 4.00 -4.71
N ASN A 77 -18.71 4.57 -3.54
CA ASN A 77 -18.60 6.02 -3.39
C ASN A 77 -17.54 6.39 -2.34
N PHE A 78 -16.27 6.38 -2.75
CA PHE A 78 -15.14 6.72 -1.88
C PHE A 78 -15.27 8.10 -1.25
N ALA A 79 -15.78 9.10 -1.96
CA ALA A 79 -16.02 10.42 -1.39
C ALA A 79 -16.97 10.35 -0.18
N SER A 80 -18.10 9.65 -0.30
CA SER A 80 -19.05 9.49 0.80
C SER A 80 -18.47 8.74 2.01
N ILE A 81 -17.64 7.71 1.76
CA ILE A 81 -16.97 6.96 2.83
C ILE A 81 -15.98 7.86 3.58
N LEU A 82 -15.15 8.59 2.83
CA LEU A 82 -14.19 9.52 3.41
C LEU A 82 -14.90 10.67 4.15
N ASP A 83 -15.98 11.22 3.60
CA ASP A 83 -16.78 12.26 4.26
C ASP A 83 -17.35 11.76 5.59
N LYS A 84 -17.84 10.52 5.64
CA LYS A 84 -18.31 9.88 6.87
C LYS A 84 -17.19 9.75 7.90
N HIS A 85 -15.98 9.35 7.49
CA HIS A 85 -14.84 9.24 8.38
C HIS A 85 -14.36 10.61 8.89
N LEU A 86 -14.30 11.61 8.01
CA LEU A 86 -13.93 12.98 8.37
C LEU A 86 -14.95 13.60 9.32
N ALA A 87 -16.24 13.49 9.03
CA ALA A 87 -17.32 13.95 9.91
C ALA A 87 -17.32 13.23 11.27
N GLY A 88 -16.86 11.98 11.29
CA GLY A 88 -16.66 11.20 12.52
C GLY A 88 -15.38 11.52 13.30
N GLY A 89 -14.62 12.56 12.93
CA GLY A 89 -13.42 13.00 13.64
C GLY A 89 -12.17 12.15 13.41
N SER A 90 -12.11 11.35 12.33
CA SER A 90 -10.96 10.48 12.06
C SER A 90 -9.69 11.28 11.80
N SER A 91 -8.69 11.18 12.66
CA SER A 91 -7.37 11.80 12.46
C SER A 91 -6.44 10.99 11.58
N CYS A 92 -6.73 9.71 11.32
CA CYS A 92 -6.01 8.93 10.32
C CYS A 92 -6.93 7.99 9.56
N ILE A 93 -6.82 7.99 8.24
CA ILE A 93 -7.54 7.08 7.34
C ILE A 93 -6.54 6.15 6.65
N ILE A 94 -6.78 4.84 6.78
CA ILE A 94 -6.00 3.78 6.15
C ILE A 94 -6.68 3.41 4.84
N GLU A 95 -5.97 3.57 3.73
CA GLU A 95 -6.54 3.48 2.39
C GLU A 95 -6.23 2.14 1.72
N CYS A 96 -7.20 1.61 0.99
CA CYS A 96 -7.03 0.46 0.10
C CYS A 96 -6.42 0.87 -1.25
N SER A 97 -5.96 -0.11 -2.03
CA SER A 97 -5.29 0.14 -3.31
C SER A 97 -6.24 0.69 -4.38
N GLU A 98 -7.54 0.38 -4.30
CA GLU A 98 -8.58 0.98 -5.14
C GLU A 98 -8.76 2.47 -4.84
N LEU A 99 -8.69 2.87 -3.57
CA LEU A 99 -8.81 4.26 -3.14
C LEU A 99 -7.58 5.08 -3.59
N ASP A 100 -6.37 4.54 -3.43
CA ASP A 100 -5.14 5.10 -4.00
C ASP A 100 -5.26 5.34 -5.52
N THR A 101 -5.88 4.38 -6.22
CA THR A 101 -6.13 4.49 -7.66
C THR A 101 -7.14 5.60 -7.96
N TRP A 102 -8.19 5.74 -7.16
CA TRP A 102 -9.17 6.82 -7.28
C TRP A 102 -8.57 8.20 -7.02
N HIS A 103 -7.65 8.36 -6.07
CA HIS A 103 -6.90 9.60 -5.83
C HIS A 103 -6.05 10.06 -7.03
N SER A 104 -5.78 9.16 -7.97
CA SER A 104 -5.11 9.48 -9.23
C SER A 104 -6.06 10.00 -10.33
N SER A 105 -7.38 10.06 -10.06
CA SER A 105 -8.39 10.70 -10.92
C SER A 105 -8.51 12.20 -10.61
N PRO A 106 -9.05 13.04 -11.52
CA PRO A 106 -9.25 14.46 -11.24
C PRO A 106 -10.10 14.74 -10.00
N ALA A 107 -11.16 13.95 -9.77
CA ALA A 107 -12.04 14.09 -8.62
C ALA A 107 -11.35 13.67 -7.32
N GLY A 108 -10.74 12.48 -7.29
CA GLY A 108 -10.03 12.00 -6.11
C GLY A 108 -8.79 12.85 -5.78
N PHE A 109 -8.19 13.48 -6.77
CA PHE A 109 -7.09 14.43 -6.60
C PHE A 109 -7.54 15.70 -5.87
N GLN A 110 -8.66 16.28 -6.29
CA GLN A 110 -9.23 17.46 -5.64
C GLN A 110 -9.60 17.12 -4.19
N TYR A 111 -10.23 15.97 -3.98
CA TYR A 111 -10.57 15.47 -2.65
C TYR A 111 -9.33 15.29 -1.76
N LEU A 112 -8.23 14.74 -2.30
CA LEU A 112 -6.99 14.53 -1.56
C LEU A 112 -6.42 15.85 -1.00
N LYS A 113 -6.55 16.96 -1.73
CA LYS A 113 -6.13 18.29 -1.26
C LYS A 113 -7.00 18.81 -0.12
N GLU A 114 -8.30 18.61 -0.20
CA GLU A 114 -9.28 19.03 0.81
C GLU A 114 -9.12 18.20 2.10
N MET A 115 -8.84 16.91 1.95
CA MET A 115 -8.63 15.98 3.04
C MET A 115 -7.30 16.21 3.76
N ARG A 116 -6.24 16.57 3.03
CA ARG A 116 -4.88 16.74 3.55
C ARG A 116 -4.85 17.51 4.89
N PRO A 117 -5.36 18.74 5.04
CA PRO A 117 -5.26 19.48 6.31
C PRO A 117 -6.02 18.86 7.49
N GLN A 118 -6.95 17.93 7.27
CA GLN A 118 -7.90 17.45 8.28
C GLN A 118 -7.50 16.11 8.92
N THR A 119 -6.85 15.24 8.16
CA THR A 119 -6.57 13.85 8.59
C THR A 119 -5.28 13.34 7.98
N TYR A 120 -4.61 12.41 8.65
CA TYR A 120 -3.46 11.68 8.12
C TYR A 120 -3.91 10.59 7.14
N ARG A 121 -3.07 10.34 6.14
CA ARG A 121 -3.27 9.27 5.17
C ARG A 121 -2.27 8.15 5.41
N ALA A 122 -2.75 6.95 5.68
CA ALA A 122 -1.95 5.74 5.80
C ALA A 122 -2.24 4.81 4.63
N ILE A 123 -1.20 4.19 4.06
CA ILE A 123 -1.37 3.16 3.03
C ILE A 123 -0.68 1.87 3.45
N ILE A 124 -1.24 0.74 3.00
CA ILE A 124 -0.60 -0.57 3.14
C ILE A 124 0.16 -0.88 1.84
N PHE A 125 1.47 -0.72 1.87
CA PHE A 125 2.32 -1.01 0.72
C PHE A 125 2.69 -2.49 0.72
N ASP A 126 1.90 -3.31 0.04
CA ASP A 126 2.13 -4.75 -0.07
C ASP A 126 2.49 -5.23 -1.47
N GLY A 127 2.94 -4.36 -2.37
CA GLY A 127 3.45 -4.77 -3.68
C GLY A 127 3.78 -3.59 -4.58
N GLY A 128 4.34 -3.87 -5.75
CA GLY A 128 4.71 -2.87 -6.75
C GLY A 128 3.53 -2.03 -7.26
N HIS A 129 2.31 -2.56 -7.20
CA HIS A 129 1.10 -1.81 -7.55
C HIS A 129 0.84 -0.58 -6.67
N HIS A 130 1.46 -0.48 -5.48
CA HIS A 130 1.43 0.70 -4.62
C HIS A 130 2.57 1.70 -4.90
N LEU A 131 3.49 1.40 -5.83
CA LEU A 131 4.58 2.32 -6.19
C LEU A 131 4.07 3.72 -6.57
N PRO A 132 2.99 3.88 -7.38
CA PRO A 132 2.44 5.19 -7.69
C PRO A 132 1.92 5.95 -6.45
N SER A 133 1.56 5.27 -5.36
CA SER A 133 1.09 5.94 -4.15
C SER A 133 2.18 6.79 -3.49
N LEU A 134 3.47 6.52 -3.74
CA LEU A 134 4.58 7.32 -3.21
C LEU A 134 4.49 8.79 -3.64
N GLY A 135 4.18 9.05 -4.91
CA GLY A 135 4.03 10.43 -5.41
C GLY A 135 2.72 11.11 -5.01
N LEU A 136 1.79 10.37 -4.40
CA LEU A 136 0.61 10.94 -3.73
C LEU A 136 0.93 11.40 -2.29
N SER A 137 2.17 11.22 -1.82
CA SER A 137 2.68 11.68 -0.52
C SER A 137 1.77 11.32 0.67
N PRO A 138 1.54 10.02 0.94
CA PRO A 138 0.86 9.58 2.17
C PRO A 138 1.67 10.01 3.39
N ASP A 139 1.01 10.15 4.55
CA ASP A 139 1.68 10.44 5.82
C ASP A 139 2.40 9.21 6.37
N ILE A 140 1.77 8.04 6.22
CA ILE A 140 2.28 6.77 6.75
C ILE A 140 2.23 5.70 5.66
N ILE A 141 3.33 4.95 5.51
CA ILE A 141 3.43 3.78 4.65
C ILE A 141 3.74 2.58 5.54
N ILE A 142 2.81 1.64 5.61
CA ILE A 142 2.95 0.41 6.39
C ILE A 142 3.27 -0.72 5.42
N ILE A 143 4.40 -1.40 5.64
CA ILE A 143 4.88 -2.48 4.79
C ILE A 143 4.74 -3.82 5.52
N PRO A 144 3.79 -4.68 5.12
CA PRO A 144 3.69 -6.04 5.63
C PRO A 144 4.85 -6.89 5.09
N ARG A 145 5.89 -7.06 5.91
CA ARG A 145 7.14 -7.71 5.55
C ARG A 145 7.01 -9.23 5.58
N LEU A 146 7.44 -9.87 4.49
CA LEU A 146 7.69 -11.31 4.42
C LEU A 146 9.06 -11.56 3.74
N ALA A 147 9.97 -12.23 4.45
CA ALA A 147 11.35 -12.54 4.01
C ALA A 147 12.09 -11.39 3.29
N GLY A 148 11.94 -10.15 3.77
CA GLY A 148 12.62 -8.97 3.20
C GLY A 148 11.87 -8.29 2.05
N TYR A 149 10.64 -8.71 1.73
CA TYR A 149 9.81 -8.14 0.68
C TYR A 149 8.50 -7.54 1.21
N ALA A 150 7.99 -6.55 0.50
CA ALA A 150 6.58 -6.20 0.42
C ALA A 150 5.92 -7.10 -0.64
N VAL A 151 4.95 -7.94 -0.25
CA VAL A 151 4.30 -8.90 -1.16
C VAL A 151 2.80 -9.07 -0.94
N HIS A 152 2.10 -9.11 -2.06
CA HIS A 152 0.66 -9.31 -2.12
C HIS A 152 0.36 -10.79 -2.23
N SER A 153 -0.81 -11.22 -1.73
CA SER A 153 -1.21 -12.63 -1.81
C SER A 153 -1.52 -13.05 -3.26
N TYR A 154 -2.04 -12.12 -4.06
CA TYR A 154 -2.57 -12.41 -5.40
C TYR A 154 -1.70 -11.88 -6.54
N THR A 155 -0.99 -10.77 -6.33
CA THR A 155 -0.26 -10.07 -7.39
C THR A 155 1.20 -10.51 -7.42
N LEU A 156 1.73 -10.80 -8.62
CA LEU A 156 3.13 -11.15 -8.85
C LEU A 156 3.93 -9.87 -9.09
N ASP A 157 4.18 -9.11 -8.03
CA ASP A 157 4.79 -7.77 -8.14
C ASP A 157 5.60 -7.37 -6.90
N GLY A 158 6.15 -8.32 -6.16
CA GLY A 158 6.86 -8.07 -4.90
C GLY A 158 8.04 -7.12 -5.02
N VAL A 159 8.22 -6.27 -4.00
CA VAL A 159 9.30 -5.26 -3.94
C VAL A 159 10.18 -5.55 -2.73
N LYS A 160 11.51 -5.53 -2.90
CA LYS A 160 12.44 -5.65 -1.76
C LYS A 160 12.32 -4.42 -0.87
N ILE A 161 12.31 -4.63 0.44
CA ILE A 161 12.28 -3.53 1.43
C ILE A 161 13.49 -2.60 1.26
N ALA A 162 14.68 -3.16 1.01
CA ALA A 162 15.88 -2.37 0.73
C ALA A 162 15.72 -1.45 -0.50
N THR A 163 14.94 -1.87 -1.50
CA THR A 163 14.63 -1.02 -2.66
C THR A 163 13.69 0.12 -2.28
N ILE A 164 12.66 -0.16 -1.46
CA ILE A 164 11.75 0.88 -0.95
C ILE A 164 12.52 1.91 -0.12
N GLU A 165 13.43 1.45 0.75
CA GLU A 165 14.31 2.30 1.56
C GLU A 165 15.25 3.16 0.69
N LYS A 166 15.84 2.58 -0.36
CA LYS A 166 16.65 3.31 -1.35
C LYS A 166 15.82 4.42 -2.01
N ILE A 167 14.64 4.08 -2.54
CA ILE A 167 13.74 5.02 -3.21
C ILE A 167 13.33 6.15 -2.26
N ALA A 168 12.93 5.82 -1.02
CA ALA A 168 12.50 6.79 -0.04
C ALA A 168 13.58 7.83 0.26
N ARG A 169 14.84 7.39 0.41
CA ARG A 169 15.99 8.28 0.62
C ARG A 169 16.32 9.10 -0.62
N GLU A 170 16.42 8.47 -1.79
CA GLU A 170 16.79 9.13 -3.05
C GLU A 170 15.76 10.21 -3.44
N CYS A 171 14.48 9.92 -3.19
CA CYS A 171 13.37 10.80 -3.55
C CYS A 171 12.97 11.78 -2.45
N GLY A 172 13.49 11.64 -1.23
CA GLY A 172 13.10 12.46 -0.07
C GLY A 172 11.61 12.31 0.26
N ILE A 173 11.08 11.08 0.23
CA ILE A 173 9.65 10.83 0.48
C ILE A 173 9.29 11.28 1.91
N PRO A 174 8.27 12.14 2.10
CA PRO A 174 7.97 12.79 3.38
C PRO A 174 7.06 11.92 4.26
N SER A 175 7.09 10.60 4.05
CA SER A 175 6.24 9.64 4.76
C SER A 175 7.02 8.98 5.89
N VAL A 176 6.32 8.71 6.99
CA VAL A 176 6.76 7.71 7.96
C VAL A 176 6.62 6.33 7.31
N ILE A 177 7.72 5.60 7.16
CA ILE A 177 7.74 4.28 6.54
C ILE A 177 8.10 3.25 7.59
N VAL A 178 7.23 2.27 7.79
CA VAL A 178 7.40 1.21 8.79
C VAL A 178 7.22 -0.16 8.19
N THR A 179 7.91 -1.15 8.76
CA THR A 179 7.67 -2.56 8.50
C THR A 179 6.98 -3.21 9.67
N VAL A 180 6.04 -4.10 9.36
CA VAL A 180 5.37 -4.98 10.31
C VAL A 180 5.49 -6.42 9.83
N PRO A 181 5.53 -7.44 10.71
CA PRO A 181 5.41 -8.83 10.29
C PRO A 181 4.15 -9.03 9.44
N ARG A 182 4.22 -9.74 8.30
CA ARG A 182 3.04 -9.97 7.44
C ARG A 182 1.83 -10.53 8.19
N MET A 183 2.09 -11.43 9.14
CA MET A 183 1.06 -12.06 9.97
C MET A 183 0.41 -11.09 10.98
N ALA A 184 1.05 -9.97 11.30
CA ALA A 184 0.49 -8.94 12.16
C ALA A 184 -0.57 -8.09 11.44
N LEU A 185 -0.47 -8.00 10.11
CA LEU A 185 -1.35 -7.21 9.26
C LEU A 185 -2.06 -8.13 8.24
N VAL A 186 -2.81 -9.08 8.76
CA VAL A 186 -3.88 -9.73 7.98
C VAL A 186 -4.88 -8.64 7.63
N LYS A 187 -5.35 -8.57 6.38
CA LYS A 187 -6.28 -7.53 5.87
C LYS A 187 -7.62 -7.58 6.63
N ASN A 188 -7.61 -7.00 7.82
CA ASN A 188 -8.68 -6.95 8.79
C ASN A 188 -8.60 -5.57 9.45
N GLU A 189 -9.74 -4.90 9.56
CA GLU A 189 -9.83 -3.51 10.00
C GLU A 189 -9.21 -3.29 11.38
N ILE A 190 -9.51 -4.17 12.35
CA ILE A 190 -8.99 -4.10 13.72
C ILE A 190 -7.46 -4.14 13.72
N ALA A 191 -6.86 -5.05 12.94
CA ALA A 191 -5.41 -5.15 12.86
C ALA A 191 -4.78 -3.88 12.28
N MET A 192 -5.36 -3.36 11.20
CA MET A 192 -4.85 -2.17 10.51
C MET A 192 -4.99 -0.92 11.39
N GLU A 193 -6.14 -0.71 12.02
CA GLU A 193 -6.39 0.42 12.91
C GLU A 193 -5.46 0.40 14.13
N ASN A 194 -5.34 -0.74 14.82
CA ASN A 194 -4.48 -0.86 16.00
C ASN A 194 -3.00 -0.62 15.69
N ILE A 195 -2.48 -1.23 14.61
CA ILE A 195 -1.08 -1.04 14.21
C ILE A 195 -0.84 0.43 13.86
N THR A 196 -1.73 1.03 13.07
CA THR A 196 -1.60 2.42 12.62
C THR A 196 -1.68 3.39 13.80
N SER A 197 -2.60 3.19 14.75
CA SER A 197 -2.68 3.97 15.98
C SER A 197 -1.39 3.89 16.79
N ARG A 198 -0.81 2.70 16.95
CA ARG A 198 0.48 2.52 17.64
C ARG A 198 1.64 3.23 16.94
N ILE A 199 1.65 3.25 15.61
CA ILE A 199 2.65 3.98 14.81
C ILE A 199 2.45 5.48 14.97
N LEU A 200 1.20 5.95 14.82
CA LEU A 200 0.81 7.35 14.93
C LEU A 200 1.28 7.96 16.26
N ASN A 201 1.05 7.22 17.35
CA ASN A 201 1.35 7.68 18.70
C ASN A 201 2.84 7.65 19.05
N SER A 202 3.64 6.96 18.24
CA SER A 202 5.09 6.90 18.37
C SER A 202 5.84 7.96 17.55
N CYS A 203 5.14 8.71 16.71
CA CYS A 203 5.74 9.70 15.83
C CYS A 203 5.67 11.11 16.43
N LEU A 204 6.76 11.87 16.26
CA LEU A 204 6.77 13.29 16.58
C LEU A 204 5.90 14.07 15.59
N ARG A 205 5.17 15.07 16.09
CA ARG A 205 4.33 15.96 15.29
C ARG A 205 5.01 17.31 15.16
N GLN A 206 5.10 17.84 13.95
CA GLN A 206 5.84 19.07 13.67
C GLN A 206 5.14 19.93 12.62
N GLU A 207 5.42 21.23 12.66
CA GLU A 207 5.01 22.15 11.60
C GLU A 207 5.80 21.83 10.33
N ILE A 208 5.12 21.35 9.29
CA ILE A 208 5.74 21.08 7.99
C ILE A 208 5.28 22.17 7.03
N LYS A 209 6.23 23.01 6.59
CA LYS A 209 6.00 23.92 5.46
C LYS A 209 6.12 23.14 4.15
N GLU A 210 5.05 22.42 3.80
CA GLU A 210 4.94 21.69 2.54
C GLU A 210 3.90 22.35 1.63
N ASP A 211 4.29 22.64 0.39
CA ASP A 211 3.37 23.00 -0.67
C ASP A 211 2.80 21.71 -1.28
N PHE A 212 1.72 21.19 -0.67
CA PHE A 212 1.13 19.91 -1.06
C PHE A 212 0.47 19.98 -2.44
N LYS A 213 1.26 19.61 -3.46
CA LYS A 213 0.86 19.58 -4.86
C LYS A 213 1.13 18.19 -5.44
N PRO A 214 0.34 17.16 -5.08
CA PRO A 214 0.48 15.86 -5.72
C PRO A 214 0.35 16.00 -7.24
N MET A 215 1.01 15.12 -7.99
CA MET A 215 0.93 15.10 -9.45
C MET A 215 0.72 13.66 -9.87
N ALA A 216 -0.48 13.32 -10.34
CA ALA A 216 -0.79 11.95 -10.69
C ALA A 216 -1.73 11.81 -11.90
N ARG A 217 -1.62 10.64 -12.51
CA ARG A 217 -2.52 10.04 -13.49
C ARG A 217 -2.77 8.59 -13.05
N PRO A 218 -3.79 7.90 -13.56
CA PRO A 218 -4.01 6.51 -13.21
C PRO A 218 -2.71 5.69 -13.30
N ARG A 219 -2.31 5.07 -12.18
CA ARG A 219 -1.08 4.25 -12.04
C ARG A 219 0.25 4.98 -12.27
N ILE A 220 0.29 6.31 -12.30
CA ILE A 220 1.52 7.10 -12.43
C ILE A 220 1.45 8.30 -11.50
N SER A 221 2.51 8.56 -10.75
CA SER A 221 2.65 9.80 -9.98
C SER A 221 4.04 10.39 -10.12
N LYS A 222 4.15 11.68 -9.80
CA LYS A 222 5.39 12.45 -9.81
C LYS A 222 5.59 13.11 -8.46
N TYR A 223 6.80 13.01 -7.91
CA TYR A 223 7.20 13.71 -6.70
C TYR A 223 8.70 13.99 -6.70
N ASN A 224 9.10 15.19 -6.30
CA ASN A 224 10.49 15.62 -6.19
C ASN A 224 11.37 15.27 -7.40
N ASP A 225 10.84 15.52 -8.60
CA ASP A 225 11.47 15.21 -9.89
C ASP A 225 11.65 13.71 -10.21
N PHE A 226 10.92 12.82 -9.54
CA PHE A 226 10.87 11.40 -9.86
C PHE A 226 9.49 10.99 -10.33
N PHE A 227 9.44 10.06 -11.28
CA PHE A 227 8.21 9.35 -11.62
C PHE A 227 8.14 8.00 -10.91
N PHE A 228 6.94 7.64 -10.47
CA PHE A 228 6.58 6.34 -9.91
C PHE A 228 5.42 5.78 -10.71
N ALA A 229 5.61 4.62 -11.34
CA ALA A 229 4.57 4.04 -12.17
C ALA A 229 4.41 2.53 -12.01
N TYR A 230 3.18 2.07 -12.21
CA TYR A 230 2.85 0.66 -12.27
C TYR A 230 2.37 0.28 -13.67
N ILE A 231 3.09 -0.64 -14.31
CA ILE A 231 2.79 -1.18 -15.63
C ILE A 231 1.89 -2.41 -15.46
N ASP A 232 0.60 -2.19 -15.62
CA ASP A 232 -0.41 -3.24 -15.68
C ASP A 232 -0.72 -3.66 -17.12
N HIS A 233 -1.76 -4.46 -17.30
CA HIS A 233 -2.23 -4.91 -18.61
C HIS A 233 -2.53 -3.76 -19.59
N THR A 234 -2.97 -2.60 -19.10
CA THR A 234 -3.31 -1.45 -19.93
C THR A 234 -2.05 -0.83 -20.53
N TYR A 235 -1.03 -0.59 -19.71
CA TYR A 235 0.22 0.03 -20.16
C TYR A 235 1.19 -0.96 -20.82
N SER A 236 1.08 -2.26 -20.51
CA SER A 236 1.84 -3.27 -21.24
C SER A 236 1.36 -3.41 -22.69
N LYS A 237 0.05 -3.32 -22.93
CA LYS A 237 -0.54 -3.37 -24.28
C LYS A 237 -0.50 -2.05 -25.04
N ASN A 238 -0.35 -0.93 -24.35
CA ASN A 238 -0.34 0.39 -24.97
C ASN A 238 0.76 1.30 -24.38
N PRO A 239 2.03 1.11 -24.80
CA PRO A 239 3.16 1.93 -24.35
C PRO A 239 3.06 3.42 -24.75
N ASP A 240 2.36 3.72 -25.85
CA ASP A 240 2.14 5.11 -26.27
C ASP A 240 1.20 5.85 -25.33
N LEU A 241 0.15 5.18 -24.83
CA LEU A 241 -0.69 5.73 -23.77
C LEU A 241 0.13 6.05 -22.53
N PHE A 242 1.05 5.15 -22.14
CA PHE A 242 1.94 5.38 -21.00
C PHE A 242 2.83 6.62 -21.21
N SER A 243 3.46 6.72 -22.39
CA SER A 243 4.29 7.88 -22.77
C SER A 243 3.49 9.19 -22.71
N LYS A 244 2.28 9.19 -23.26
CA LYS A 244 1.38 10.35 -23.21
C LYS A 244 1.05 10.76 -21.78
N ARG A 245 0.82 9.82 -20.87
CA ARG A 245 0.55 10.15 -19.45
C ARG A 245 1.75 10.75 -18.73
N LEU A 246 2.97 10.34 -19.07
CA LEU A 246 4.19 10.98 -18.56
C LEU A 246 4.31 12.42 -19.07
N GLU A 247 4.05 12.65 -20.36
CA GLU A 247 4.05 13.99 -20.95
C GLU A 247 3.02 14.92 -20.28
N GLU A 248 1.81 14.42 -20.03
CA GLU A 248 0.75 15.17 -19.33
C GLU A 248 1.13 15.58 -17.89
N LEU A 249 2.04 14.84 -17.25
CA LEU A 249 2.58 15.16 -15.92
C LEU A 249 3.84 16.04 -15.98
N GLY A 250 4.36 16.30 -17.17
CA GLY A 250 5.55 17.12 -17.41
C GLY A 250 6.84 16.37 -17.12
N VAL A 251 7.53 15.95 -18.18
CA VAL A 251 8.83 15.25 -18.12
C VAL A 251 10.03 16.18 -17.87
N LYS A 252 9.86 17.50 -18.05
CA LYS A 252 10.95 18.47 -17.87
C LYS A 252 11.42 18.48 -16.41
N GLY A 253 12.73 18.40 -16.22
CA GLY A 253 13.37 18.41 -14.90
C GLY A 253 13.35 17.08 -14.16
N VAL A 254 12.72 16.04 -14.72
CA VAL A 254 12.67 14.70 -14.11
C VAL A 254 14.07 14.08 -14.10
N ARG A 255 14.44 13.46 -12.98
CA ARG A 255 15.74 12.83 -12.76
C ARG A 255 15.75 11.34 -13.08
N LYS A 256 14.66 10.62 -12.76
CA LYS A 256 14.56 9.16 -12.96
C LYS A 256 13.10 8.71 -12.92
N ILE A 257 12.82 7.57 -13.58
CA ILE A 257 11.54 6.88 -13.59
C ILE A 257 11.68 5.53 -12.89
N TYR A 258 10.92 5.29 -11.83
CA TYR A 258 10.80 3.98 -11.22
C TYR A 258 9.54 3.27 -11.71
N LEU A 259 9.72 2.06 -12.23
CA LEU A 259 8.66 1.22 -12.75
C LEU A 259 8.49 -0.02 -11.88
N ALA A 260 7.25 -0.36 -11.58
CA ALA A 260 6.88 -1.69 -11.12
C ALA A 260 5.98 -2.36 -12.16
N PHE A 261 6.14 -3.65 -12.38
CA PHE A 261 5.39 -4.41 -13.38
C PHE A 261 4.45 -5.41 -12.74
N ASN A 262 3.29 -5.60 -13.35
CA ASN A 262 2.48 -6.77 -13.07
C ASN A 262 3.02 -7.96 -13.87
N PHE A 263 3.77 -8.87 -13.23
CA PHE A 263 4.35 -10.03 -13.92
C PHE A 263 3.33 -11.12 -14.29
N LYS A 264 2.03 -10.90 -14.04
CA LYS A 264 0.96 -11.68 -14.68
C LYS A 264 0.85 -11.39 -16.19
N TYR A 265 1.21 -10.18 -16.60
CA TYR A 265 1.01 -9.68 -17.98
C TYR A 265 2.32 -9.37 -18.70
N SER A 266 3.46 -9.60 -18.04
CA SER A 266 4.79 -9.38 -18.59
C SER A 266 5.76 -10.38 -17.95
N SER A 267 6.72 -10.86 -18.72
CA SER A 267 7.89 -11.57 -18.24
C SER A 267 8.95 -10.58 -17.75
N LYS A 268 9.94 -11.08 -17.02
CA LYS A 268 11.08 -10.25 -16.60
C LYS A 268 11.82 -9.64 -17.80
N GLN A 269 12.04 -10.43 -18.86
CA GLN A 269 12.69 -9.93 -20.07
C GLN A 269 11.87 -8.84 -20.77
N GLU A 270 10.55 -8.98 -20.84
CA GLU A 270 9.69 -7.94 -21.41
C GLU A 270 9.71 -6.65 -20.58
N ALA A 271 9.77 -6.77 -19.25
CA ALA A 271 9.90 -5.61 -18.36
C ALA A 271 11.26 -4.90 -18.54
N ASP A 272 12.35 -5.66 -18.65
CA ASP A 272 13.69 -5.13 -18.89
C ASP A 272 13.75 -4.40 -20.25
N ASN A 273 13.25 -5.04 -21.31
CA ASN A 273 13.15 -4.43 -22.65
C ASN A 273 12.27 -3.16 -22.64
N TYR A 274 11.17 -3.15 -21.88
CA TYR A 274 10.31 -1.97 -21.74
C TYR A 274 11.06 -0.80 -21.08
N CYS A 275 11.83 -1.08 -20.04
CA CYS A 275 12.64 -0.06 -19.36
C CYS A 275 13.69 0.54 -20.31
N GLU A 276 14.41 -0.29 -21.05
CA GLU A 276 15.43 0.14 -22.03
C GLU A 276 14.81 1.02 -23.13
N GLN A 277 13.69 0.59 -23.72
CA GLN A 277 12.99 1.37 -24.75
C GLN A 277 12.52 2.74 -24.23
N LEU A 278 12.02 2.79 -23.00
CA LEU A 278 11.57 4.03 -22.38
C LEU A 278 12.73 4.96 -22.06
N GLU A 279 13.84 4.42 -21.55
CA GLU A 279 15.07 5.15 -21.28
C GLU A 279 15.65 5.77 -22.55
N GLU A 280 15.69 5.00 -23.65
CA GLU A 280 16.14 5.49 -24.96
C GLU A 280 15.23 6.59 -25.52
N LYS A 281 13.90 6.43 -25.39
CA LYS A 281 12.90 7.37 -25.91
C LYS A 281 12.92 8.71 -25.15
N LEU A 282 12.97 8.65 -23.82
CA LEU A 282 12.87 9.83 -22.96
C LEU A 282 14.22 10.45 -22.62
N LYS A 283 15.34 9.74 -22.86
CA LYS A 283 16.68 10.13 -22.43
C LYS A 283 16.75 10.38 -20.92
N LEU A 284 16.06 9.52 -20.15
CA LEU A 284 15.97 9.58 -18.69
C LEU A 284 16.24 8.18 -18.12
N PRO A 285 16.98 8.07 -17.00
CA PRO A 285 17.19 6.78 -16.34
C PRO A 285 15.86 6.12 -15.96
N VAL A 286 15.71 4.82 -16.27
CA VAL A 286 14.53 4.01 -15.91
C VAL A 286 14.97 2.80 -15.09
N GLU A 287 14.32 2.57 -13.95
CA GLU A 287 14.64 1.45 -13.05
C GLU A 287 13.39 0.60 -12.76
N CYS A 288 13.45 -0.70 -13.08
CA CYS A 288 12.47 -1.67 -12.62
C CYS A 288 12.74 -2.04 -11.15
N VAL A 289 11.77 -1.81 -10.27
CA VAL A 289 11.97 -1.90 -8.81
C VAL A 289 11.41 -3.16 -8.18
N ASN A 290 10.63 -3.94 -8.92
CA ASN A 290 9.92 -5.10 -8.41
C ASN A 290 10.32 -6.41 -9.11
N GLN A 291 9.90 -7.53 -8.54
CA GLN A 291 10.25 -8.88 -8.96
C GLN A 291 8.98 -9.74 -9.10
N PRO A 292 9.01 -10.83 -9.89
CA PRO A 292 7.87 -11.74 -10.11
C PRO A 292 7.59 -12.63 -8.90
N VAL A 293 7.39 -12.02 -7.74
CA VAL A 293 7.31 -12.66 -6.44
C VAL A 293 6.01 -12.27 -5.75
N LYS A 294 5.32 -13.24 -5.15
CA LYS A 294 4.12 -13.05 -4.30
C LYS A 294 4.27 -13.85 -3.01
N VAL A 295 3.33 -13.69 -2.07
CA VAL A 295 3.38 -14.36 -0.74
C VAL A 295 3.73 -15.84 -0.84
N MET A 296 3.05 -16.60 -1.71
CA MET A 296 3.29 -18.03 -1.86
C MET A 296 4.72 -18.36 -2.32
N ASN A 297 5.28 -17.61 -3.27
CA ASN A 297 6.65 -17.83 -3.73
C ASN A 297 7.66 -17.62 -2.58
N VAL A 298 7.49 -16.53 -1.82
CA VAL A 298 8.37 -16.18 -0.71
C VAL A 298 8.26 -17.18 0.45
N PHE A 299 7.04 -17.56 0.81
CA PHE A 299 6.77 -18.41 1.97
C PHE A 299 7.41 -19.79 1.83
N TRP A 300 7.42 -20.36 0.63
CA TRP A 300 7.98 -21.68 0.35
C TRP A 300 9.46 -21.65 -0.10
N GLY A 301 10.13 -20.50 -0.03
CA GLY A 301 11.53 -20.37 -0.43
C GLY A 301 11.77 -20.47 -1.95
N GLY A 302 10.73 -20.29 -2.76
CA GLY A 302 10.85 -20.24 -4.22
C GLY A 302 11.66 -19.00 -4.64
N ARG A 303 12.85 -19.23 -5.18
CA ARG A 303 13.67 -18.22 -5.84
C ARG A 303 13.07 -17.82 -7.18
#